data_AF-A0A1H6MTS6-F1
#
_entry.id   AF-A0A1H6MTS6-F1
#
_cell.length_a   1.000
_cell.length_b   1.000
_cell.length_c   1.000
_cell.angle_alpha   90.00
_cell.angle_beta   90.00
_cell.angle_gamma   90.00
#
_symmetry.space_group_name_H-M   'P 1'
#
loop_
_entity.id
_entity.type
_entity.pdbx_description
1 polymer ?
#
loop_
_entity_poly.entity_id
_entity_poly.type
_entity_poly.pdbx_seq_one_letter_code
_entity_poly.pdbx_strand_id
1 'polypeptide(L)'
;MRHGRTFSNSLKFKTQHDAAFYALKINSTSISENREYGGLIYRNSDGSYSYTGPIAGDHESVQPMDALAPNGANVTAYYHTHGAYDPKYDSENFSDIDGKEGDIPLAIFNEIDAYLATPKGKIKYYNYANDVIIRLQ
;
A
#
# COMPACT_ATOMS: atom_id res chain seq x y z
N MET A 1 -9.84 -16.11 -23.48
CA MET A 1 -8.54 -15.42 -23.38
C MET A 1 -8.79 -13.94 -23.16
N ARG A 2 -8.91 -13.49 -21.91
CA ARG A 2 -9.00 -12.05 -21.59
C ARG A 2 -7.59 -11.55 -21.33
N HIS A 3 -7.07 -10.76 -22.27
CA HIS A 3 -5.84 -10.01 -22.08
C HIS A 3 -6.11 -8.99 -20.96
N GLY A 4 -5.72 -9.35 -19.73
CA GLY A 4 -5.64 -8.38 -18.64
C GLY A 4 -4.62 -7.34 -19.07
N ARG A 5 -5.04 -6.08 -19.21
CA ARG A 5 -4.12 -4.97 -19.44
C ARG A 5 -3.16 -4.97 -18.25
N THR A 6 -1.92 -5.39 -18.49
CA THR A 6 -0.81 -5.10 -17.60
C THR A 6 -0.70 -3.59 -17.56
N PHE A 7 -1.23 -2.97 -16.50
CA PHE A 7 -0.87 -1.61 -16.13
C PHE A 7 0.58 -1.65 -15.66
N SER A 8 1.51 -1.81 -16.59
CA SER A 8 2.91 -1.42 -16.38
C SER A 8 2.89 0.10 -16.32
N ASN A 9 2.68 0.64 -15.13
CA ASN A 9 2.76 2.07 -14.93
C ASN A 9 4.22 2.48 -15.21
N SER A 10 4.45 3.11 -16.37
CA SER A 10 5.75 3.65 -16.79
C SER A 10 6.23 4.80 -15.90
N LEU A 11 5.48 5.16 -14.86
CA LEU A 11 5.83 6.21 -13.93
C LEU A 11 6.97 5.74 -13.02
N LYS A 12 8.07 6.48 -13.10
CA LYS A 12 9.29 6.25 -12.34
C LYS A 12 9.50 7.42 -11.40
N PHE A 13 9.79 7.11 -10.16
CA PHE A 13 9.97 8.06 -9.08
C PHE A 13 11.39 7.97 -8.54
N LYS A 14 11.90 9.07 -8.00
CA LYS A 14 13.25 9.09 -7.41
C LYS A 14 13.30 8.35 -6.07
N THR A 15 12.20 8.36 -5.32
CA THR A 15 12.11 7.76 -4.00
C THR A 15 10.92 6.83 -3.89
N GLN A 16 11.00 5.88 -2.94
CA GLN A 16 9.88 5.01 -2.58
C GLN A 16 8.67 5.82 -2.06
N HIS A 17 8.93 6.86 -1.26
CA HIS A 17 7.89 7.74 -0.74
C HIS A 17 7.13 8.45 -1.88
N ASP A 18 7.82 8.96 -2.90
CA ASP A 18 7.16 9.61 -4.05
C ASP A 18 6.25 8.63 -4.81
N ALA A 19 6.71 7.39 -5.00
CA ALA A 19 5.90 6.33 -5.60
C ALA A 19 4.66 6.03 -4.74
N ALA A 20 4.84 5.91 -3.42
CA ALA A 20 3.74 5.69 -2.47
C ALA A 20 2.72 6.83 -2.48
N PHE A 21 3.18 8.08 -2.42
CA PHE A 21 2.32 9.26 -2.49
C PHE A 21 1.48 9.28 -3.76
N TYR A 22 2.06 8.87 -4.89
CA TYR A 22 1.33 8.82 -6.15
C TYR A 22 0.33 7.65 -6.18
N ALA A 23 0.73 6.47 -5.68
CA ALA A 23 -0.13 5.30 -5.59
C ALA A 23 -1.36 5.55 -4.70
N LEU A 24 -1.15 6.21 -3.55
CA LEU A 24 -2.17 6.49 -2.54
C LEU A 24 -3.15 7.61 -2.92
N LYS A 25 -3.03 8.22 -4.10
CA LYS A 25 -4.07 9.13 -4.63
C LYS A 25 -5.43 8.45 -4.80
N ILE A 26 -5.47 7.12 -4.84
CA ILE A 26 -6.69 6.32 -4.83
C ILE A 26 -7.53 6.50 -3.54
N ASN A 27 -6.97 7.09 -2.48
CA ASN A 27 -7.65 7.27 -1.19
C ASN A 27 -9.00 8.00 -1.29
N SER A 28 -9.15 8.98 -2.20
CA SER A 28 -10.44 9.64 -2.40
C SER A 28 -11.51 8.69 -2.94
N THR A 29 -11.12 7.72 -3.79
CA THR A 29 -11.98 6.65 -4.28
C THR A 29 -12.27 5.64 -3.16
N SER A 30 -11.24 5.24 -2.40
CA SER A 30 -11.37 4.38 -1.22
C SER A 30 -12.45 4.87 -0.25
N ILE A 31 -12.38 6.14 0.13
CA ILE A 31 -13.33 6.77 1.04
C ILE A 31 -14.73 6.84 0.42
N SER A 32 -14.83 7.22 -0.86
CA SER A 32 -16.12 7.34 -1.55
C SER A 32 -16.84 6.00 -1.72
N GLU A 33 -16.08 4.92 -1.93
CA GLU A 33 -16.62 3.57 -2.13
C GLU A 33 -16.71 2.79 -0.81
N ASN A 34 -16.21 3.35 0.29
CA ASN A 34 -16.02 2.68 1.56
C ASN A 34 -15.33 1.31 1.40
N ARG A 35 -14.17 1.32 0.74
CA ARG A 35 -13.47 0.11 0.30
C ARG A 35 -11.97 0.31 0.29
N GLU A 36 -11.24 -0.65 0.82
CA GLU A 36 -9.78 -0.68 0.75
C GLU A 36 -9.25 -1.01 -0.64
N TYR A 37 -8.19 -0.29 -1.01
CA TYR A 37 -7.37 -0.56 -2.18
C TYR A 37 -5.92 -0.70 -1.76
N GLY A 38 -5.18 -1.56 -2.44
CA GLY A 38 -3.76 -1.76 -2.16
C GLY A 38 -2.97 -2.26 -3.36
N GLY A 39 -1.65 -2.30 -3.19
CA GLY A 39 -0.73 -2.80 -4.20
C GLY A 39 0.71 -2.75 -3.71
N LEU A 40 1.66 -2.88 -4.65
CA LEU A 40 3.07 -3.01 -4.37
C LEU A 40 3.85 -1.81 -4.89
N ILE A 41 4.93 -1.49 -4.19
CA ILE A 41 5.99 -0.58 -4.62
C ILE A 41 7.24 -1.40 -4.85
N TYR A 42 7.92 -1.14 -5.97
CA TYR A 42 9.12 -1.88 -6.34
C TYR A 42 10.19 -0.97 -6.90
N ARG A 43 11.45 -1.38 -6.72
CA ARG A 43 12.63 -0.71 -7.23
C ARG A 43 13.00 -1.27 -8.60
N ASN A 44 13.14 -0.37 -9.57
CA ASN A 44 13.61 -0.68 -10.92
C ASN A 44 15.14 -0.88 -10.95
N SER A 45 15.63 -1.53 -12.00
CA SER A 45 17.08 -1.78 -12.18
C SER A 45 17.91 -0.49 -12.33
N ASP A 46 17.31 0.60 -12.80
CA ASP A 46 17.94 1.93 -12.87
C ASP A 46 17.93 2.68 -11.53
N GLY A 47 17.45 2.04 -10.46
CA GLY A 47 17.39 2.58 -9.11
C GLY A 47 16.17 3.45 -8.81
N SER A 48 15.34 3.76 -9.80
CA SER A 48 14.04 4.43 -9.60
C SER A 48 13.01 3.51 -8.95
N TYR A 49 11.90 4.08 -8.50
CA TYR A 49 10.79 3.34 -7.90
C TYR A 49 9.54 3.44 -8.77
N SER A 50 8.73 2.39 -8.80
CA SER A 50 7.42 2.34 -9.45
C SER A 50 6.43 1.62 -8.55
N TYR A 51 5.16 1.60 -8.94
CA TYR A 51 4.10 0.94 -8.17
C TYR A 51 3.15 0.18 -9.09
N THR A 52 2.54 -0.89 -8.60
CA THR A 52 1.49 -1.63 -9.32
C THR A 52 0.19 -0.85 -9.30
N GLY A 53 -0.68 -1.06 -10.29
CA GLY A 53 -2.06 -0.58 -10.19
C GLY A 53 -2.76 -1.17 -8.95
N PRO A 54 -3.66 -0.42 -8.30
CA PRO A 54 -4.33 -0.90 -7.11
C PRO A 54 -5.25 -2.07 -7.44
N ILE A 55 -5.24 -3.07 -6.58
CA ILE A 55 -6.29 -4.09 -6.50
C ILE A 55 -7.33 -3.64 -5.47
N ALA A 56 -8.56 -4.08 -5.67
CA ALA A 56 -9.68 -3.74 -4.80
C ALA A 56 -9.88 -4.86 -3.77
N GLY A 57 -9.99 -4.47 -2.51
CA GLY A 57 -10.46 -5.32 -1.41
C GLY A 57 -11.94 -5.12 -1.14
N ASP A 58 -12.32 -5.24 0.13
CA ASP A 58 -13.63 -4.93 0.68
C ASP A 58 -13.57 -3.74 1.65
N HIS A 59 -14.58 -3.57 2.51
CA HIS A 59 -14.66 -2.43 3.42
C HIS A 59 -13.75 -2.54 4.64
N GLU A 60 -13.17 -3.71 4.90
CA GLU A 60 -12.37 -4.04 6.08
C GLU A 60 -10.97 -4.55 5.75
N SER A 61 -10.71 -4.97 4.50
CA SER A 61 -9.43 -5.55 4.13
C SER A 61 -9.11 -5.47 2.64
N VAL A 62 -7.82 -5.46 2.34
CA VAL A 62 -7.25 -5.78 1.03
C VAL A 62 -6.04 -6.69 1.21
N GLN A 63 -5.67 -7.47 0.17
CA GLN A 63 -4.48 -8.33 0.16
C GLN A 63 -3.44 -7.80 -0.83
N PRO A 64 -2.62 -6.78 -0.49
CA PRO A 64 -1.77 -6.07 -1.44
C PRO A 64 -0.78 -6.97 -2.20
N MET A 65 -0.40 -8.11 -1.61
CA MET A 65 0.50 -9.10 -2.19
C MET A 65 -0.07 -9.78 -3.44
N ASP A 66 -1.39 -9.76 -3.65
CA ASP A 66 -2.02 -10.29 -4.85
C ASP A 66 -1.82 -9.38 -6.08
N ALA A 67 -1.29 -8.17 -5.89
CA ALA A 67 -1.02 -7.27 -7.01
C ALA A 67 0.16 -7.76 -7.86
N LEU A 68 -0.01 -7.71 -9.18
CA LEU A 68 0.98 -8.25 -10.12
C LEU A 68 2.10 -7.24 -10.40
N ALA A 69 3.18 -7.32 -9.62
CA ALA A 69 4.43 -6.65 -9.96
C ALA A 69 5.11 -7.32 -11.19
N PRO A 70 5.94 -6.61 -11.96
CA PRO A 70 6.72 -7.22 -13.02
C PRO A 70 7.55 -8.41 -12.51
N ASN A 71 7.69 -9.47 -13.32
CA ASN A 71 8.46 -10.65 -12.93
C ASN A 71 9.90 -10.25 -12.52
N GLY A 72 10.32 -10.71 -11.35
CA GLY A 72 11.65 -10.40 -10.80
C GLY A 72 11.80 -8.95 -10.30
N ALA A 73 10.71 -8.19 -10.17
CA ALA A 73 10.73 -6.88 -9.55
C ALA A 73 11.22 -7.00 -8.10
N ASN A 74 12.08 -6.07 -7.69
CA ASN A 74 12.49 -5.93 -6.31
C ASN A 74 11.39 -5.17 -5.56
N VAL A 75 10.42 -5.90 -4.98
CA VAL A 75 9.36 -5.32 -4.15
C VAL A 75 9.98 -4.83 -2.84
N THR A 76 9.76 -3.56 -2.51
CA THR A 76 10.37 -2.92 -1.35
C THR A 76 9.33 -2.43 -0.34
N ALA A 77 8.08 -2.27 -0.77
CA ALA A 77 6.98 -1.94 0.11
C ALA A 77 5.64 -2.39 -0.47
N TYR A 78 4.62 -2.44 0.37
CA TYR A 78 3.23 -2.38 -0.08
C TYR A 78 2.59 -1.04 0.30
N TYR A 79 1.51 -0.71 -0.39
CA TYR A 79 0.66 0.41 -0.03
C TYR A 79 -0.78 -0.07 0.09
N HIS A 80 -1.55 0.54 0.98
CA HIS A 80 -2.99 0.37 1.02
C HIS A 80 -3.69 1.62 1.55
N THR A 81 -5.01 1.59 1.46
CA THR A 81 -5.92 2.63 1.90
C THR A 81 -6.93 2.01 2.83
N HIS A 82 -7.35 2.75 3.85
CA HIS A 82 -8.57 2.43 4.57
C HIS A 82 -9.77 3.08 3.89
N GLY A 83 -10.95 2.48 4.06
CA GLY A 83 -12.22 2.95 3.51
C GLY A 83 -12.75 4.26 4.13
N ALA A 84 -14.06 4.41 4.24
CA ALA A 84 -14.64 5.56 4.94
C ALA A 84 -14.42 5.42 6.46
N TYR A 85 -14.54 6.53 7.19
CA TYR A 85 -14.48 6.49 8.64
C TYR A 85 -15.59 5.59 9.21
N ASP A 86 -15.21 4.60 10.00
CA ASP A 86 -16.12 3.76 10.77
C ASP A 86 -15.73 3.82 12.25
N PRO A 87 -16.66 4.20 13.15
CA PRO A 87 -16.37 4.32 14.59
C PRO A 87 -16.01 2.98 15.27
N LYS A 88 -16.19 1.84 14.61
CA LYS A 88 -15.82 0.51 15.14
C LYS A 88 -14.34 0.20 14.99
N TYR A 89 -13.63 0.89 14.10
CA TYR A 89 -12.25 0.57 13.74
C TYR A 89 -11.31 1.73 14.06
N ASP A 90 -10.05 1.40 14.34
CA ASP A 90 -8.96 2.39 14.38
C ASP A 90 -8.45 2.67 12.97
N SER A 91 -9.32 3.22 12.11
CA SER A 91 -9.02 3.46 10.70
C SER A 91 -7.92 4.51 10.46
N GLU A 92 -7.32 5.07 11.51
CA GLU A 92 -6.27 6.07 11.39
C GLU A 92 -4.87 5.50 11.65
N ASN A 93 -4.73 4.24 12.04
CA ASN A 93 -3.46 3.59 12.34
C ASN A 93 -3.32 2.27 11.58
N PHE A 94 -2.08 1.81 11.39
CA PHE A 94 -1.84 0.45 10.92
C PHE A 94 -2.44 -0.54 11.90
N SER A 95 -3.05 -1.60 11.39
CA SER A 95 -3.56 -2.70 12.18
C SER A 95 -2.43 -3.58 12.70
N ASP A 96 -2.57 -4.00 13.96
CA ASP A 96 -1.73 -4.99 14.61
C ASP A 96 -2.57 -5.74 15.65
N ILE A 97 -2.91 -6.98 15.32
CA ILE A 97 -3.69 -7.89 16.17
C ILE A 97 -2.70 -8.82 16.87
N ASP A 98 -2.37 -8.48 18.11
CA ASP A 98 -1.48 -9.23 19.00
C ASP A 98 -0.10 -9.59 18.38
N GLY A 99 0.42 -8.77 17.46
CA GLY A 99 1.69 -9.03 16.78
C GLY A 99 1.64 -10.14 15.73
N LYS A 100 0.45 -10.60 15.33
CA LYS A 100 0.27 -11.80 14.50
C LYS A 100 -0.48 -11.57 13.21
N GLU A 101 -1.44 -10.65 13.21
CA GLU A 101 -2.29 -10.37 12.05
C GLU A 101 -2.44 -8.86 11.85
N GLY A 102 -2.70 -8.45 10.61
CA GLY A 102 -2.81 -7.04 10.22
C GLY A 102 -1.60 -6.53 9.46
N ASP A 103 -1.53 -5.22 9.31
CA ASP A 103 -0.58 -4.52 8.45
C ASP A 103 0.87 -4.69 8.89
N ILE A 104 1.12 -4.52 10.18
CA ILE A 104 2.47 -4.61 10.75
C ILE A 104 3.03 -6.04 10.60
N PRO A 105 2.31 -7.10 11.04
CA PRO A 105 2.73 -8.47 10.82
C PRO A 105 2.89 -8.84 9.34
N LEU A 106 2.05 -8.31 8.44
CA LEU A 106 2.19 -8.52 7.00
C LEU A 106 3.50 -7.94 6.46
N ALA A 107 3.87 -6.73 6.88
CA ALA A 107 5.12 -6.07 6.45
C ALA A 107 6.34 -6.83 6.96
N ILE A 108 6.32 -7.24 8.25
CA ILE A 108 7.39 -8.02 8.87
C ILE A 108 7.55 -9.37 8.17
N PHE A 109 6.46 -10.10 7.93
CA PHE A 109 6.50 -11.42 7.30
C PHE A 109 7.09 -11.39 5.89
N ASN A 110 6.81 -10.33 5.13
CA ASN A 110 7.31 -10.16 3.78
C ASN A 110 8.66 -9.43 3.71
N GLU A 111 9.20 -8.98 4.85
CA GLU A 111 10.44 -8.19 4.94
C GLU A 111 10.43 -6.95 4.01
N ILE A 112 9.30 -6.24 3.98
CA ILE A 112 9.11 -5.03 3.17
C ILE A 112 8.41 -3.94 3.99
N ASP A 113 8.58 -2.69 3.58
CA ASP A 113 7.90 -1.57 4.23
C ASP A 113 6.39 -1.53 3.93
N ALA A 114 5.66 -0.69 4.67
CA ALA A 114 4.24 -0.43 4.40
C ALA A 114 3.90 1.05 4.32
N TYR A 115 2.92 1.38 3.48
CA TYR A 115 2.32 2.71 3.40
C TYR A 115 0.79 2.62 3.57
N LEU A 116 0.23 3.56 4.32
CA LEU A 116 -1.20 3.65 4.59
C LEU A 116 -1.69 5.06 4.27
N ALA A 117 -2.79 5.17 3.52
CA ALA A 117 -3.60 6.39 3.52
C ALA A 117 -4.90 6.20 4.30
N THR A 118 -5.19 7.14 5.20
CA THR A 118 -6.31 7.03 6.15
C THR A 118 -7.53 7.84 5.69
N PRO A 119 -8.73 7.62 6.30
CA PRO A 119 -9.93 8.37 5.95
C PRO A 119 -9.81 9.89 6.17
N LYS A 120 -8.99 10.32 7.15
CA LYS A 120 -8.68 11.76 7.36
C LYS A 120 -7.62 12.30 6.40
N GLY A 121 -7.22 11.54 5.39
CA GLY A 121 -6.28 11.95 4.35
C GLY A 121 -4.82 11.99 4.80
N LYS A 122 -4.47 11.34 5.92
CA LYS A 122 -3.07 11.23 6.36
C LYS A 122 -2.39 10.14 5.56
N ILE A 123 -1.08 10.32 5.35
CA ILE A 123 -0.23 9.27 4.79
C ILE A 123 0.79 8.87 5.84
N LYS A 124 0.87 7.57 6.12
CA LYS A 124 1.76 6.97 7.09
C LYS A 124 2.67 5.96 6.42
N TYR A 125 3.83 5.78 7.01
CA TYR A 125 4.87 4.85 6.59
C TYR A 125 5.31 4.01 7.77
N TYR A 126 5.45 2.71 7.55
CA TYR A 126 6.02 1.77 8.50
C TYR A 126 7.33 1.21 7.92
N ASN A 127 8.42 1.36 8.68
CA ASN A 127 9.71 0.75 8.39
C ASN A 127 9.82 -0.58 9.12
N TYR A 128 9.76 -1.69 8.38
CA TYR A 128 9.75 -3.03 8.98
C TYR A 128 11.06 -3.36 9.71
N ALA A 129 12.19 -2.86 9.19
CA ALA A 129 13.52 -3.21 9.69
C ALA A 129 13.80 -2.69 11.11
N ASN A 130 13.18 -1.59 11.51
CA ASN A 130 13.42 -0.95 12.80
C ASN A 130 12.13 -0.73 13.63
N ASP A 131 11.00 -1.24 13.15
CA ASP A 131 9.70 -1.12 13.82
C ASP A 131 9.28 0.34 14.10
N VAL A 132 9.40 1.20 13.08
CA VAL A 132 9.11 2.65 13.20
C VAL A 132 7.97 3.06 12.30
N ILE A 133 6.97 3.75 12.87
CA ILE A 133 5.89 4.42 12.13
C ILE A 133 6.18 5.91 12.03
N ILE A 134 6.10 6.47 10.82
CA ILE A 134 6.26 7.90 10.53
C ILE A 134 5.04 8.42 9.80
N ARG A 135 4.53 9.58 10.21
CA ARG A 135 3.53 10.33 9.43
C ARG A 135 4.24 11.19 8.38
N LEU A 136 3.89 10.99 7.11
CA LEU A 136 4.47 11.72 5.98
C LEU A 136 3.63 12.91 5.53
N GLN A 137 2.32 12.90 5.78
CA GLN A 137 1.37 13.98 5.49
C GLN A 137 0.22 14.00 6.51
#